data_AF-A0A955LV85-F1
#
_entry.id   AF-A0A955LV85-F1
#
_cell.length_a   1.000
_cell.length_b   1.000
_cell.length_c   1.000
_cell.angle_alpha   90.00
_cell.angle_beta   90.00
_cell.angle_gamma   90.00
#
_symmetry.space_group_name_H-M   'P 1'
#
loop_
_entity.id
_entity.type
_entity.pdbx_description
1 polymer ?
#
loop_
_entity_poly.entity_id
_entity_poly.type
_entity_poly.pdbx_seq_one_letter_code
_entity_poly.pdbx_strand_id
1 'polypeptide(L)' 'MLNMTDNNNETNDLQYDPLFSDIDNTFEIDYDKTFKTITEGEIVKGTIASIGSNAVVVDIAYKSEGTIPAYEFNNL' A
#
# COMPACT_ATOMS: atom_id res chain seq x y z
N MET A 1 47.16 8.90 -46.25
CA MET A 1 47.19 7.70 -45.39
C MET A 1 45.81 7.54 -44.79
N LEU A 2 45.20 6.37 -44.94
CA LEU A 2 43.84 6.07 -44.52
C LEU A 2 43.86 5.77 -43.01
N ASN A 3 43.20 6.59 -42.17
CA ASN A 3 42.94 6.18 -40.79
C ASN A 3 41.67 5.35 -40.78
N MET A 4 41.86 4.04 -40.69
CA MET A 4 40.83 3.03 -40.49
C MET A 4 40.33 3.10 -39.04
N THR A 5 39.00 3.13 -38.91
CA THR A 5 38.18 3.15 -37.69
C THR A 5 38.35 1.89 -36.84
N ASP A 6 38.29 2.04 -35.51
CA ASP A 6 37.67 1.04 -34.62
C ASP A 6 36.84 1.83 -33.60
N ASN A 7 35.54 1.99 -33.85
CA ASN A 7 34.45 1.08 -33.48
C ASN A 7 34.14 1.11 -31.98
N ASN A 8 32.92 1.61 -31.73
CA ASN A 8 31.94 1.01 -30.84
C ASN A 8 32.27 1.05 -29.35
N ASN A 9 31.95 2.19 -28.74
CA ASN A 9 30.87 2.14 -27.76
C ASN A 9 30.19 3.50 -27.75
N GLU A 10 29.06 3.59 -28.44
CA GLU A 10 28.02 4.53 -28.05
C GLU A 10 27.56 4.09 -26.66
N THR A 11 28.34 4.45 -25.63
CA THR A 11 27.75 4.59 -24.31
C THR A 11 26.75 5.69 -24.51
N ASN A 12 25.50 5.27 -24.65
CA ASN A 12 24.35 6.12 -24.57
C ASN A 12 24.46 6.78 -23.20
N ASP A 13 25.12 7.94 -23.17
CA ASP A 13 25.06 8.87 -22.07
C ASP A 13 23.60 9.23 -22.00
N LEU A 14 22.85 8.47 -21.19
CA LEU A 14 21.50 8.83 -20.82
C LEU A 14 21.63 10.21 -20.22
N GLN A 15 21.29 11.21 -21.04
CA GLN A 15 21.31 12.61 -20.66
C GLN A 15 20.44 12.70 -19.42
N TYR A 16 21.08 12.85 -18.25
CA TYR A 16 20.39 12.92 -16.98
C TYR A 16 19.59 14.22 -17.01
N ASP A 17 18.28 14.12 -17.28
CA ASP A 17 17.39 15.27 -17.24
C ASP A 17 17.15 15.63 -15.77
N PRO A 18 17.69 16.77 -15.29
CA PRO A 18 17.54 17.18 -13.90
C PRO A 18 16.08 17.46 -13.52
N LEU A 19 15.14 17.54 -14.47
CA LEU A 19 13.71 17.68 -14.19
C LEU A 19 13.06 16.39 -13.66
N PHE A 20 13.73 15.25 -13.74
CA PHE A 20 13.22 13.95 -13.29
C PHE A 20 13.78 13.48 -11.93
N SER A 21 14.64 14.27 -11.26
CA SER A 21 15.21 13.90 -9.95
C SER A 21 14.20 13.85 -8.81
N ASP A 22 13.07 14.55 -8.96
CA ASP A 22 12.14 14.78 -7.87
C ASP A 22 10.97 13.77 -7.87
N ILE A 23 10.87 12.94 -8.93
CA ILE A 23 9.76 11.99 -9.12
C ILE A 23 10.02 10.65 -8.41
N ASP A 24 11.28 10.29 -8.14
CA ASP A 24 11.64 9.03 -7.48
C ASP A 24 11.23 8.94 -6.00
N ASN A 25 10.81 10.05 -5.38
CA ASN A 25 10.46 10.09 -3.95
C ASN A 25 8.95 10.13 -3.66
N THR A 26 8.08 10.04 -4.67
CA THR A 26 6.62 10.24 -4.45
C THR A 26 5.84 8.94 -4.19
N PHE A 27 6.43 7.76 -4.38
CA PHE A 27 5.75 6.48 -4.15
C PHE A 27 6.64 5.46 -3.43
N GLU A 28 7.29 5.86 -2.35
CA GLU A 28 7.75 4.90 -1.36
C GLU A 28 6.52 4.42 -0.57
N ILE A 29 5.74 3.51 -1.19
CA ILE A 29 4.72 2.76 -0.48
C ILE A 29 5.51 1.91 0.52
N ASP A 30 5.51 2.36 1.77
CA ASP A 30 6.13 1.68 2.89
C ASP A 30 5.42 0.33 3.08
N TYR A 31 5.86 -0.69 2.34
CA TYR A 31 5.26 -2.02 2.32
C TYR A 31 5.24 -2.64 3.73
N ASP A 32 6.17 -2.23 4.58
CA ASP A 32 6.27 -2.64 5.99
C ASP A 32 5.10 -2.10 6.84
N LYS A 33 4.46 -0.99 6.44
CA LYS A 33 3.24 -0.48 7.08
C LYS A 33 1.97 -1.24 6.67
N THR A 34 2.03 -2.11 5.66
CA THR A 34 0.84 -2.77 5.10
C THR A 34 0.41 -4.03 5.84
N PHE A 35 1.27 -4.59 6.68
CA PHE A 35 1.00 -5.81 7.46
C PHE A 35 1.01 -5.50 8.95
N LYS A 36 -0.02 -4.77 9.41
CA LYS A 36 -0.24 -4.64 10.85
C LYS A 36 -0.80 -5.96 11.38
N THR A 37 -0.02 -6.65 12.20
CA THR A 37 -0.49 -7.82 12.95
C THR A 37 -1.41 -7.34 14.07
N ILE A 38 -2.66 -7.80 14.05
CA ILE A 38 -3.64 -7.54 15.11
C ILE A 38 -3.45 -8.58 16.21
N THR A 39 -3.39 -8.13 17.45
CA THR A 39 -3.25 -9.00 18.63
C THR A 39 -4.56 -9.14 19.41
N GLU A 40 -4.73 -10.23 20.17
CA GLU A 40 -5.89 -10.41 21.02
C GLU A 40 -5.99 -9.30 22.08
N GLY A 41 -7.19 -8.74 22.25
CA GLY A 41 -7.45 -7.63 23.17
C GLY A 41 -7.06 -6.24 22.64
N GLU A 42 -6.53 -6.15 21.42
CA GLU A 42 -6.24 -4.87 20.78
C GLU A 42 -7.54 -4.13 20.40
N ILE A 43 -7.59 -2.83 20.70
CA ILE A 43 -8.68 -1.95 20.28
C ILE A 43 -8.35 -1.37 18.91
N VAL A 44 -9.20 -1.66 17.92
CA VAL A 44 -9.06 -1.19 16.54
C VAL A 44 -10.23 -0.31 16.12
N LYS A 45 -10.01 0.54 15.11
CA LYS A 45 -11.07 1.30 14.47
C LYS A 45 -11.63 0.48 13.30
N GLY A 46 -12.94 0.50 13.13
CA GLY A 46 -13.61 -0.16 12.01
C GLY A 46 -14.82 0.62 11.52
N THR A 47 -15.32 0.24 10.35
CA THR A 47 -16.50 0.81 9.69
C THR A 47 -17.56 -0.27 9.53
N ILE A 48 -18.84 0.06 9.77
CA ILE A 48 -19.93 -0.88 9.55
C ILE A 48 -20.07 -1.13 8.05
N ALA A 49 -19.89 -2.38 7.64
CA ALA A 49 -20.04 -2.81 6.25
C ALA A 49 -21.49 -3.26 5.95
N SER A 50 -22.15 -3.93 6.91
CA SER A 50 -23.55 -4.32 6.79
C SER A 50 -24.19 -4.63 8.15
N ILE A 51 -25.52 -4.56 8.20
CA ILE A 51 -26.32 -4.84 9.39
C ILE A 51 -27.33 -5.92 9.04
N GLY A 52 -27.26 -7.06 9.73
CA GLY A 52 -28.25 -8.14 9.67
C GLY A 52 -29.05 -8.26 10.96
N SER A 53 -30.03 -9.18 10.97
CA SER A 53 -30.87 -9.41 12.16
C SER A 53 -30.12 -9.99 13.36
N ASN A 54 -29.06 -10.78 13.09
CA ASN A 54 -28.34 -11.52 14.13
C ASN A 54 -26.93 -10.97 14.38
N ALA A 55 -26.35 -10.29 13.39
CA ALA A 55 -24.97 -9.82 13.45
C ALA A 55 -24.76 -8.57 12.58
N VAL A 56 -23.76 -7.79 13.00
CA VAL A 56 -23.23 -6.62 12.29
C VAL A 56 -21.85 -6.99 11.77
N VAL A 57 -21.61 -6.75 10.49
CA VAL A 57 -20.30 -6.96 9.85
C VAL A 57 -19.52 -5.65 9.87
N VAL A 58 -18.29 -5.71 10.35
CA VAL A 58 -17.39 -4.56 10.51
C VAL A 58 -16.12 -4.78 9.70
N ASP A 59 -15.80 -3.84 8.84
CA ASP A 59 -14.50 -3.77 8.15
C ASP A 59 -13.50 -3.03 9.04
N ILE A 60 -12.37 -3.66 9.36
CA ILE A 60 -11.31 -3.09 10.20
C ILE A 60 -10.06 -2.68 9.42
N ALA A 61 -10.13 -2.68 8.07
CA ALA A 61 -8.97 -2.71 7.19
C ALA A 61 -8.06 -3.91 7.50
N TYR A 62 -6.92 -4.09 6.84
CA TYR A 62 -5.99 -5.21 7.10
C TYR A 62 -6.42 -6.62 6.60
N LYS A 63 -7.28 -6.68 5.57
CA LYS A 63 -7.71 -7.92 4.85
C LYS A 63 -8.64 -8.87 5.61
N SER A 64 -9.17 -8.45 6.76
CA SER A 64 -10.06 -9.28 7.56
C SER A 64 -11.30 -8.49 7.97
N GLU A 65 -12.46 -9.13 7.88
CA GLU A 65 -13.73 -8.61 8.42
C GLU A 65 -14.00 -9.17 9.83
N GLY A 66 -14.62 -8.37 10.69
CA GLY A 66 -15.14 -8.76 11.99
C GLY A 66 -16.66 -8.96 11.96
N THR A 67 -17.17 -9.90 12.74
CA THR A 67 -18.62 -10.07 12.94
C THR A 67 -18.94 -9.88 14.42
N ILE A 68 -19.85 -8.95 14.71
CA ILE A 68 -20.28 -8.64 16.08
C ILE A 68 -21.76 -9.02 16.22
N PRO A 69 -22.15 -9.82 17.23
CA PRO A 69 -23.57 -10.14 17.45
C PRO A 69 -24.43 -8.90 17.64
N ALA A 70 -25.63 -8.89 17.06
CA ALA A 70 -26.50 -7.72 17.07
C ALA A 70 -26.88 -7.26 18.49
N TYR A 71 -26.94 -8.18 19.46
CA TYR A 71 -27.29 -7.85 20.84
C TYR A 71 -26.23 -7.02 21.58
N GLU A 72 -24.99 -6.96 21.08
CA GLU A 72 -23.93 -6.10 21.64
C GLU A 72 -24.22 -4.61 21.39
N PHE A 73 -25.14 -4.29 20.46
CA PHE A 73 -25.51 -2.93 20.09
C PHE A 73 -26.79 -2.43 20.82
N ASN A 74 -27.35 -3.20 21.76
CA ASN A 74 -28.65 -2.92 22.37
C ASN A 74 -28.72 -1.62 23.21
N ASN A 75 -27.59 -1.03 23.58
CA ASN A 75 -27.50 0.15 24.46
C ASN A 75 -26.90 1.38 23.77
N LEU A 76 -26.85 1.41 22.44
CA LEU A 76 -26.35 2.54 21.66
C LEU A 76 -27.41 3.61 21.39
#